data_AF-A0A6I2FNA5-F1
#
_entry.id   AF-A0A6I2FNA5-F1
#
_cell.length_a   1.000
_cell.length_b   1.000
_cell.length_c   1.000
_cell.angle_alpha   90.00
_cell.angle_beta   90.00
_cell.angle_gamma   90.00
#
_symmetry.space_group_name_H-M   'P 1'
#
loop_
_entity.id
_entity.type
_entity.pdbx_description
1 polymer ?
#
loop_
_entity_poly.entity_id
_entity_poly.type
_entity_poly.pdbx_seq_one_letter_code
_entity_poly.pdbx_strand_id
1 'polypeptide(L)'
;MNLTTRGPGAPVAYVRTSLSCKGITPAMTAPVVFTSSYSDNSNDNGFQWEFHCDRCNTAYRSPFEQNYLSRGRGVLRVLRDLFGDYSKTIHKVSNAADDFSNTWSGGAASATKDKAFTKAVDLVKDDFRLCAGCGSWVCARICWNDHVGQCTRCSPMAAHQLAQAQAEARGSQFRDAANQQDWTQNQDMSVPSRVTCPTCAANTTGGRFCGSCGTALDLRTNCTGCGHQIQAGTAFCSNCGRAQ
;
A
#
# COMPACT_ATOMS: atom_id res chain seq x y z
N MET A 1 42.89 -52.40 12.06
CA MET A 1 43.84 -52.17 10.95
C MET A 1 43.03 -51.54 9.82
N ASN A 2 43.19 -50.32 9.33
CA ASN A 2 44.09 -49.20 9.61
C ASN A 2 43.26 -47.92 9.41
N LEU A 3 43.27 -47.05 10.42
CA LEU A 3 42.88 -45.65 10.31
C LEU A 3 44.04 -44.91 9.64
N THR A 4 43.79 -44.21 8.53
CA THR A 4 44.78 -43.29 7.95
C THR A 4 44.20 -41.89 7.95
N THR A 5 44.52 -41.16 9.01
CA THR A 5 44.30 -39.73 9.18
C THR A 5 45.24 -38.94 8.26
N ARG A 6 44.71 -38.05 7.41
CA ARG A 6 45.50 -37.07 6.66
C ARG A 6 45.30 -35.69 7.29
N GLY A 7 46.38 -35.14 7.84
CA GLY A 7 46.43 -33.82 8.47
C GLY A 7 46.42 -32.66 7.46
N PRO A 8 46.23 -31.42 7.95
CA PRO A 8 45.94 -30.24 7.13
C PRO A 8 47.21 -29.67 6.46
N GLY A 9 47.12 -29.43 5.15
CA GLY A 9 48.12 -28.74 4.34
C GLY A 9 48.10 -27.22 4.55
N ALA A 10 49.28 -26.62 4.43
CA ALA A 10 49.65 -25.24 4.72
C ALA A 10 48.84 -24.14 4.00
N PRO A 11 48.81 -22.90 4.53
CA PRO A 11 48.13 -21.77 3.89
C PRO A 11 48.90 -21.27 2.66
N VAL A 12 48.17 -21.12 1.55
CA VAL A 12 48.66 -20.48 0.31
C VAL A 12 48.71 -18.96 0.54
N ALA A 13 49.91 -18.40 0.57
CA ALA A 13 50.14 -16.96 0.66
C ALA A 13 49.85 -16.30 -0.70
N TYR A 14 48.71 -15.61 -0.82
CA TYR A 14 48.46 -14.71 -1.95
C TYR A 14 49.04 -13.33 -1.66
N VAL A 15 50.03 -12.94 -2.47
CA VAL A 15 50.60 -11.59 -2.52
C VAL A 15 49.49 -10.61 -2.92
N ARG A 16 49.04 -9.78 -1.97
CA ARG A 16 48.12 -8.67 -2.26
C ARG A 16 48.92 -7.47 -2.78
N THR A 17 49.06 -7.39 -4.09
CA THR A 17 49.49 -6.15 -4.75
C THR A 17 48.32 -5.16 -4.69
N SER A 18 48.38 -4.23 -3.75
CA SER A 18 47.42 -3.13 -3.64
C SER A 18 47.61 -2.14 -4.80
N LEU A 19 46.84 -2.30 -5.87
CA LEU A 19 46.69 -1.23 -6.86
C LEU A 19 45.83 -0.12 -6.26
N SER A 20 46.48 1.01 -5.99
CA SER A 20 45.86 2.28 -5.65
C SER A 20 45.08 2.81 -6.86
N CYS A 21 43.75 2.67 -6.85
CA CYS A 21 42.89 3.35 -7.82
C CYS A 21 42.79 4.83 -7.42
N LYS A 22 43.69 5.65 -7.98
CA LYS A 22 43.58 7.10 -8.03
C LYS A 22 42.32 7.50 -8.79
N GLY A 23 41.64 8.50 -8.25
CA GLY A 23 40.36 9.05 -8.66
C GLY A 23 40.10 9.11 -10.16
N ILE A 24 39.01 8.45 -10.55
CA ILE A 24 38.19 8.81 -11.69
C ILE A 24 36.82 9.10 -11.09
N THR A 25 36.43 10.36 -11.01
CA THR A 25 35.03 10.75 -10.79
C THR A 25 34.19 10.15 -11.91
N PRO A 26 33.24 9.24 -11.66
CA PRO A 26 32.39 8.74 -12.72
C PRO A 26 31.38 9.83 -13.07
N ALA A 27 31.56 10.45 -14.23
CA ALA A 27 30.42 10.86 -15.04
C ALA A 27 29.65 9.58 -15.37
N MET A 28 28.34 9.58 -15.08
CA MET A 28 27.57 8.35 -14.97
C MET A 28 27.60 7.49 -16.25
N THR A 29 28.03 6.25 -16.11
CA THR A 29 27.98 5.22 -17.17
C THR A 29 27.64 3.83 -16.60
N ALA A 30 27.11 3.77 -15.37
CA ALA A 30 26.64 2.54 -14.76
C ALA A 30 25.11 2.58 -14.63
N PRO A 31 24.38 1.51 -14.97
CA PRO A 31 22.95 1.45 -14.74
C PRO A 31 22.70 1.53 -13.24
N VAL A 32 21.92 2.52 -12.82
CA VAL A 32 21.39 2.59 -11.46
C VAL A 32 20.33 1.50 -11.36
N VAL A 33 20.73 0.28 -10.95
CA VAL A 33 19.84 -0.87 -10.76
C VAL A 33 19.07 -0.69 -9.46
N PHE A 34 18.35 0.42 -9.33
CA PHE A 34 17.54 0.71 -8.16
C PHE A 34 16.06 0.64 -8.53
N THR A 35 15.32 -0.17 -7.76
CA THR A 35 13.85 -0.31 -7.69
C THR A 35 13.07 -0.10 -8.99
N SER A 36 12.41 -1.13 -9.50
CA SER A 36 11.46 -1.00 -10.62
C SER A 36 10.20 -0.17 -10.29
N SER A 37 9.96 0.14 -9.02
CA SER A 37 8.78 0.86 -8.54
C SER A 37 9.15 2.23 -7.94
N TYR A 38 9.31 3.23 -8.81
CA TYR A 38 9.49 4.63 -8.42
C TYR A 38 8.52 5.54 -9.19
N SER A 39 8.07 6.63 -8.55
CA SER A 39 7.34 7.72 -9.21
C SER A 39 8.20 8.97 -9.27
N ASP A 40 8.10 9.67 -10.40
CA ASP A 40 8.76 10.94 -10.64
C ASP A 40 7.77 12.08 -10.39
N ASN A 41 7.98 12.82 -9.29
CA ASN A 41 7.17 13.97 -8.91
C ASN A 41 7.93 15.29 -9.16
N SER A 42 8.86 15.29 -10.12
CA SER A 42 9.64 16.47 -10.48
C SER A 42 8.81 17.53 -11.21
N ASN A 43 9.12 18.80 -10.97
CA ASN A 43 8.48 19.95 -11.62
C ASN A 43 9.53 21.00 -12.05
N ASP A 44 9.08 22.10 -12.65
CA ASP A 44 9.96 23.18 -13.12
C ASP A 44 10.86 23.79 -12.04
N ASN A 45 10.49 23.65 -10.77
CA ASN A 45 11.17 24.24 -9.62
C ASN A 45 12.12 23.27 -8.91
N GLY A 46 12.10 21.97 -9.22
CA GLY A 46 12.98 20.99 -8.57
C GLY A 46 12.60 19.54 -8.84
N PHE A 47 13.45 18.65 -8.32
CA PHE A 47 13.32 17.21 -8.53
C PHE A 47 12.94 16.50 -7.22
N GLN A 48 12.02 15.55 -7.34
CA GLN A 48 11.60 14.70 -6.24
C GLN A 48 11.21 13.33 -6.77
N TRP A 49 11.72 12.30 -6.10
CA TRP A 49 11.39 10.92 -6.40
C TRP A 49 10.81 10.25 -5.17
N GLU A 50 9.92 9.30 -5.42
CA GLU A 50 9.29 8.48 -4.40
C GLU A 50 9.47 7.01 -4.78
N PHE A 51 10.13 6.27 -3.89
CA PHE A 51 10.49 4.87 -4.08
C PHE A 51 9.54 3.99 -3.28
N HIS A 52 8.99 2.95 -3.90
CA HIS A 52 7.99 2.09 -3.27
C HIS A 52 8.54 0.69 -3.02
N CYS A 53 8.20 0.12 -1.88
CA CYS A 53 8.46 -1.30 -1.64
C CYS A 53 7.47 -2.17 -2.42
N ASP A 54 7.99 -3.13 -3.21
CA ASP A 54 7.18 -4.05 -4.03
C ASP A 54 6.22 -4.94 -3.22
N ARG A 55 6.36 -5.00 -1.88
CA ARG A 55 5.52 -5.81 -1.00
C ARG A 55 4.51 -4.98 -0.20
N CYS A 56 4.97 -3.99 0.56
CA CYS A 56 4.10 -3.22 1.46
C CYS A 56 3.64 -1.88 0.86
N ASN A 57 4.12 -1.52 -0.33
CA ASN A 57 3.87 -0.25 -0.99
C ASN A 57 4.18 0.99 -0.12
N THR A 58 5.02 0.83 0.92
CA THR A 58 5.50 1.96 1.70
C THR A 58 6.39 2.82 0.82
N ALA A 59 6.05 4.10 0.73
CA ALA A 59 6.77 5.09 -0.02
C ALA A 59 7.89 5.71 0.81
N TYR A 60 9.08 5.79 0.20
CA TYR A 60 10.25 6.49 0.72
C TYR A 60 10.52 7.67 -0.21
N ARG A 61 10.29 8.88 0.29
CA ARG A 61 10.41 10.10 -0.50
C ARG A 61 11.79 10.73 -0.32
N SER A 62 12.45 11.04 -1.42
CA SER A 62 13.70 11.81 -1.37
C SER A 62 13.42 13.26 -0.94
N PRO A 63 14.39 13.94 -0.30
CA PRO A 63 14.29 15.38 -0.09
C PRO A 63 14.11 16.10 -1.45
N PHE A 64 13.37 17.21 -1.43
CA PHE A 64 13.14 18.03 -2.63
C PHE A 64 14.42 18.78 -3.00
N GLU A 65 15.04 18.46 -4.13
CA GLU A 65 16.23 19.15 -4.61
C GLU A 65 15.83 20.29 -5.53
N GLN A 66 16.03 21.53 -5.09
CA GLN A 66 15.71 22.72 -5.89
C GLN A 66 16.66 22.81 -7.09
N ASN A 67 16.08 22.98 -8.28
CA ASN A 67 16.88 23.24 -9.46
C ASN A 67 17.22 24.73 -9.53
N TYR A 68 18.37 25.12 -8.96
CA TYR A 68 18.87 26.51 -9.02
C TYR A 68 19.11 26.99 -10.47
N LEU A 69 19.28 26.06 -11.42
CA LEU A 69 19.43 26.37 -12.84
C LEU A 69 18.13 26.93 -13.47
N SER A 70 16.96 26.55 -12.94
CA SER A 70 15.65 27.06 -13.41
C SER A 70 15.43 28.53 -13.00
N ARG A 71 15.95 28.97 -11.85
CA ARG A 71 15.80 30.37 -11.36
C ARG A 71 16.72 31.35 -12.11
N GLY A 72 17.85 30.91 -12.64
CA GLY A 72 18.76 31.73 -13.45
C GLY A 72 18.19 32.19 -14.80
N ARG A 73 17.15 31.52 -15.32
CA ARG A 73 16.47 31.91 -16.56
C ARG A 73 15.45 33.05 -16.39
N GLY A 74 14.98 33.30 -15.16
CA GLY A 74 14.03 34.39 -14.86
C GLY A 74 14.69 35.76 -14.83
N VAL A 75 15.92 35.85 -14.31
CA VAL A 75 16.70 37.11 -14.25
C VAL A 75 17.09 37.60 -15.64
N LEU A 76 17.33 36.70 -16.60
CA LEU A 76 17.66 37.07 -17.97
C LEU A 76 16.48 37.70 -18.75
N ARG A 77 15.22 37.46 -18.32
CA ARG A 77 14.04 38.11 -18.93
C ARG A 77 13.79 39.52 -18.38
N VAL A 78 14.12 39.77 -17.11
CA VAL A 78 13.92 41.09 -16.47
C VAL A 78 14.99 42.10 -16.90
N LEU A 79 16.17 41.64 -17.33
CA LEU A 79 17.18 42.50 -17.96
C LEU A 79 16.80 42.99 -19.36
N ARG A 80 15.66 42.53 -19.94
CA ARG A 80 15.23 42.95 -21.27
C ARG A 80 14.43 44.25 -21.27
N ASP A 81 13.77 44.58 -20.16
CA ASP A 81 12.95 45.80 -20.04
C ASP A 81 13.74 47.02 -19.53
N LEU A 82 14.98 46.82 -19.06
CA LEU A 82 15.89 47.90 -18.66
C LEU A 82 16.89 48.29 -19.76
N PHE A 83 17.08 47.44 -20.76
CA PHE A 83 17.91 47.72 -21.94
C PHE A 83 17.02 47.91 -23.18
N GLY A 84 16.03 48.79 -23.03
CA GLY A 84 15.35 49.40 -24.17
C GLY A 84 16.31 50.34 -24.89
N ASP A 85 16.45 50.13 -26.19
CA ASP A 85 16.95 51.10 -27.17
C ASP A 85 18.46 51.19 -27.47
N TYR A 86 19.19 50.07 -27.48
CA TYR A 86 20.46 49.97 -28.22
C TYR A 86 20.33 49.06 -29.45
N SER A 87 19.55 49.53 -30.41
CA SER A 87 19.28 48.87 -31.69
C SER A 87 20.37 49.22 -32.72
N LYS A 88 21.30 48.29 -32.96
CA LYS A 88 21.92 47.98 -34.28
C LYS A 88 23.06 46.94 -34.23
N THR A 89 23.58 46.58 -33.05
CA THR A 89 24.72 45.64 -32.95
C THR A 89 24.32 44.18 -32.63
N ILE A 90 23.03 43.88 -32.43
CA ILE A 90 22.59 42.53 -31.98
C ILE A 90 22.05 41.63 -33.12
N HIS A 91 21.98 42.10 -34.37
CA HIS A 91 21.53 41.30 -35.52
C HIS A 91 22.52 40.20 -36.00
N LYS A 92 23.45 39.75 -35.13
CA LYS A 92 24.27 38.55 -35.34
C LYS A 92 24.18 37.54 -34.18
N VAL A 93 23.20 37.69 -33.29
CA VAL A 93 22.87 36.68 -32.26
C VAL A 93 21.39 36.31 -32.38
N SER A 94 20.93 36.03 -33.60
CA SER A 94 19.53 35.63 -33.86
C SER A 94 19.38 34.26 -34.52
N ASN A 95 20.48 33.49 -34.66
CA ASN A 95 20.42 32.10 -35.16
C ASN A 95 20.93 31.07 -34.13
N ALA A 96 21.02 31.42 -32.84
CA ALA A 96 21.49 30.50 -31.80
C ALA A 96 20.68 30.58 -30.49
N ALA A 97 19.48 31.18 -30.52
CA ALA A 97 18.67 31.40 -29.32
C ALA A 97 17.26 30.81 -29.39
N ASP A 98 16.83 30.28 -30.54
CA ASP A 98 15.49 29.68 -30.70
C ASP A 98 15.44 28.15 -30.58
N ASP A 99 16.58 27.48 -30.36
CA ASP A 99 16.64 26.02 -30.13
C ASP A 99 16.70 25.61 -28.64
N PHE A 100 16.51 26.54 -27.70
CA PHE A 100 16.62 26.22 -26.26
C PHE A 100 15.38 26.54 -25.42
N SER A 101 14.20 26.62 -26.06
CA SER A 101 12.94 26.87 -25.36
C SER A 101 11.98 25.68 -25.31
N ASN A 102 12.20 24.58 -26.04
CA ASN A 102 11.26 23.46 -26.08
C ASN A 102 11.92 22.09 -25.92
N THR A 103 12.79 21.93 -24.92
CA THR A 103 13.19 20.58 -24.52
C THR A 103 13.64 20.56 -23.06
N TRP A 104 12.67 20.30 -22.17
CA TRP A 104 12.92 19.55 -20.93
C TRP A 104 13.67 18.22 -21.21
N SER A 105 13.75 17.81 -22.49
CA SER A 105 14.50 16.67 -23.05
C SER A 105 15.87 17.04 -23.67
N GLY A 106 16.45 18.20 -23.36
CA GLY A 106 17.80 18.56 -23.82
C GLY A 106 18.86 17.97 -22.89
N GLY A 107 19.91 17.34 -23.44
CA GLY A 107 20.89 16.51 -22.70
C GLY A 107 21.53 17.10 -21.42
N ALA A 108 21.49 18.42 -21.21
CA ALA A 108 21.92 19.07 -19.98
C ALA A 108 20.86 19.02 -18.85
N ALA A 109 19.57 19.08 -19.19
CA ALA A 109 18.47 18.88 -18.26
C ALA A 109 18.38 17.40 -17.83
N SER A 110 18.61 16.46 -18.76
CA SER A 110 18.71 15.03 -18.42
C SER A 110 19.93 14.77 -17.54
N ALA A 111 21.13 15.27 -17.87
CA ALA A 111 22.31 15.04 -17.04
C ALA A 111 22.17 15.62 -15.60
N THR A 112 21.50 16.77 -15.45
CA THR A 112 21.21 17.36 -14.13
C THR A 112 20.19 16.52 -13.37
N LYS A 113 19.13 16.06 -14.05
CA LYS A 113 18.10 15.19 -13.50
C LYS A 113 18.66 13.84 -13.08
N ASP A 114 19.50 13.21 -13.91
CA ASP A 114 20.11 11.91 -13.65
C ASP A 114 21.05 12.01 -12.44
N LYS A 115 21.79 13.13 -12.30
CA LYS A 115 22.66 13.38 -11.14
C LYS A 115 21.85 13.53 -9.85
N ALA A 116 20.72 14.25 -9.90
CA ALA A 116 19.82 14.40 -8.77
C ALA A 116 19.10 13.07 -8.44
N PHE A 117 18.77 12.25 -9.43
CA PHE A 117 18.22 10.91 -9.23
C PHE A 117 19.21 10.00 -8.52
N THR A 118 20.48 10.03 -8.91
CA THR A 118 21.53 9.23 -8.28
C THR A 118 21.73 9.60 -6.81
N LYS A 119 21.68 10.89 -6.48
CA LYS A 119 21.67 11.34 -5.07
C LYS A 119 20.45 10.82 -4.32
N ALA A 120 19.27 10.88 -4.92
CA ALA A 120 18.05 10.37 -4.30
C ALA A 120 18.13 8.86 -4.03
N VAL A 121 18.69 8.09 -4.96
CA VAL A 121 18.95 6.66 -4.78
C VAL A 121 19.98 6.40 -3.69
N ASP A 122 21.08 7.16 -3.66
CA ASP A 122 22.12 7.00 -2.63
C ASP A 122 21.61 7.21 -1.20
N LEU A 123 20.59 8.05 -1.02
CA LEU A 123 19.96 8.29 0.28
C LEU A 123 19.04 7.14 0.73
N VAL A 124 18.44 6.43 -0.22
CA VAL A 124 17.37 5.44 0.05
C VAL A 124 17.89 4.00 -0.06
N LYS A 125 19.04 3.76 -0.71
CA LYS A 125 19.56 2.42 -0.99
C LYS A 125 19.78 1.54 0.24
N ASP A 126 20.11 2.13 1.39
CA ASP A 126 20.39 1.37 2.62
C ASP A 126 19.12 0.79 3.26
N ASP A 127 17.97 1.41 2.98
CA ASP A 127 16.65 0.97 3.46
C ASP A 127 16.05 -0.16 2.61
N PHE A 128 16.66 -0.51 1.47
CA PHE A 128 16.15 -1.51 0.54
C PHE A 128 17.10 -2.69 0.36
N ARG A 129 16.52 -3.88 0.15
CA ARG A 129 17.23 -5.13 -0.11
C ARG A 129 16.64 -5.81 -1.34
N LEU A 130 17.51 -6.31 -2.23
CA LEU A 130 17.11 -7.13 -3.36
C LEU A 130 16.97 -8.59 -2.92
N CYS A 131 15.80 -9.18 -3.14
CA CYS A 131 15.57 -10.59 -2.85
C CYS A 131 16.13 -11.49 -3.95
N ALA A 132 17.04 -12.40 -3.62
CA ALA A 132 17.56 -13.39 -4.58
C ALA A 132 16.51 -14.42 -5.02
N GLY A 133 15.45 -14.64 -4.24
CA GLY A 133 14.40 -15.62 -4.55
C GLY A 133 13.42 -15.13 -5.62
N CYS A 134 12.96 -13.88 -5.54
CA CYS A 134 11.95 -13.34 -6.46
C CYS A 134 12.43 -12.14 -7.30
N GLY A 135 13.63 -11.62 -7.06
CA GLY A 135 14.16 -10.44 -7.75
C GLY A 135 13.50 -9.12 -7.38
N SER A 136 12.61 -9.09 -6.38
CA SER A 136 11.91 -7.86 -5.95
C SER A 136 12.75 -7.05 -4.97
N TRP A 137 12.59 -5.73 -5.03
CA TRP A 137 13.18 -4.80 -4.07
C TRP A 137 12.21 -4.55 -2.92
N VAL A 138 12.65 -4.88 -1.70
CA VAL A 138 11.82 -4.75 -0.51
C VAL A 138 12.50 -3.91 0.56
N CYS A 139 11.70 -3.27 1.42
CA CYS A 139 12.25 -2.52 2.54
C CYS A 139 12.89 -3.47 3.57
N ALA A 140 14.08 -3.12 4.04
CA ALA A 140 14.87 -3.86 5.02
C ALA A 140 14.14 -3.97 6.37
N ARG A 141 13.41 -2.92 6.77
CA ARG A 141 12.81 -2.82 8.10
C ARG A 141 11.61 -3.75 8.34
N ILE A 142 10.76 -3.99 7.33
CA ILE A 142 9.46 -4.68 7.50
C ILE A 142 9.36 -5.92 6.62
N CYS A 143 9.86 -5.84 5.39
CA CYS A 143 9.61 -6.85 4.36
C CYS A 143 10.79 -7.80 4.14
N TRP A 144 11.90 -7.59 4.82
CA TRP A 144 13.08 -8.43 4.75
C TRP A 144 13.15 -9.40 5.92
N ASN A 145 13.61 -10.62 5.66
CA ASN A 145 13.86 -11.63 6.67
C ASN A 145 15.39 -11.83 6.78
N ASP A 146 16.00 -11.22 7.79
CA ASP A 146 17.45 -11.27 8.01
C ASP A 146 17.98 -12.69 8.30
N HIS A 147 17.16 -13.58 8.85
CA HIS A 147 17.58 -14.95 9.17
C HIS A 147 17.83 -15.80 7.92
N VAL A 148 17.13 -15.52 6.82
CA VAL A 148 17.17 -16.32 5.57
C VAL A 148 17.76 -15.52 4.41
N GLY A 149 17.96 -14.20 4.58
CA GLY A 149 18.46 -13.32 3.52
C GLY A 149 17.51 -13.22 2.33
N GLN A 150 16.19 -13.30 2.58
CA GLN A 150 15.16 -13.23 1.56
C GLN A 150 14.00 -12.35 2.02
N CYS A 151 13.14 -11.91 1.09
CA CYS A 151 11.94 -11.19 1.47
C CYS A 151 10.97 -12.12 2.22
N THR A 152 10.16 -11.55 3.11
CA THR A 152 9.16 -12.28 3.90
C THR A 152 8.04 -12.88 3.04
N ARG A 153 8.02 -12.62 1.72
CA ARG A 153 7.06 -13.20 0.76
C ARG A 153 7.57 -14.57 0.28
N CYS A 154 8.87 -14.66 -0.01
CA CYS A 154 9.53 -15.93 -0.35
C CYS A 154 9.74 -16.79 0.90
N SER A 155 10.16 -16.17 2.01
CA SER A 155 10.44 -16.87 3.25
C SER A 155 9.78 -16.14 4.44
N PRO A 156 8.51 -16.43 4.74
CA PRO A 156 7.84 -15.87 5.91
C PRO A 156 8.55 -16.32 7.19
N MET A 157 8.62 -15.45 8.21
CA MET A 157 9.24 -15.81 9.47
C MET A 157 8.35 -16.83 10.21
N ALA A 158 8.97 -17.88 10.74
CA ALA A 158 8.26 -18.96 11.43
C ALA A 158 7.38 -18.46 12.60
N ALA A 159 7.86 -17.44 13.33
CA ALA A 159 7.10 -16.83 14.42
C ALA A 159 5.78 -16.21 13.96
N HIS A 160 5.76 -15.55 12.80
CA HIS A 160 4.53 -14.97 12.25
C HIS A 160 3.54 -16.06 11.81
N GLN A 161 4.02 -17.12 11.17
CA GLN A 161 3.16 -18.24 10.77
C GLN A 161 2.57 -18.96 11.98
N LEU A 162 3.38 -19.19 13.03
CA LEU A 162 2.91 -19.81 14.25
C LEU A 162 1.86 -18.94 14.97
N ALA A 163 2.09 -17.64 15.06
CA ALA A 163 1.13 -16.71 15.66
C ALA A 163 -0.19 -16.68 14.88
N GLN A 164 -0.14 -16.68 13.55
CA GLN A 164 -1.33 -16.74 12.70
C GLN A 164 -2.09 -18.06 12.92
N ALA A 165 -1.40 -19.20 12.86
CA ALA A 165 -2.00 -20.51 13.08
C ALA A 165 -2.66 -20.63 14.48
N GLN A 166 -2.01 -20.08 15.51
CA GLN A 166 -2.59 -20.03 16.86
C GLN A 166 -3.85 -19.15 16.91
N ALA A 167 -3.86 -18.00 16.23
CA ALA A 167 -5.03 -17.12 16.18
C ALA A 167 -6.20 -17.78 15.44
N GLU A 168 -5.93 -18.45 14.32
CA GLU A 168 -6.92 -19.20 13.55
C GLU A 168 -7.53 -20.34 14.38
N ALA A 169 -6.71 -21.13 15.08
CA ALA A 169 -7.17 -22.21 15.94
C ALA A 169 -8.01 -21.70 17.13
N ARG A 170 -7.63 -20.59 17.75
CA ARG A 170 -8.45 -19.96 18.80
C ARG A 170 -9.77 -19.46 18.23
N GLY A 171 -9.74 -18.84 17.05
CA GLY A 171 -10.94 -18.35 16.37
C GLY A 171 -11.93 -19.47 16.04
N SER A 172 -11.46 -20.63 15.57
CA SER A 172 -12.33 -21.78 15.33
C SER A 172 -12.92 -22.31 16.64
N GLN A 173 -12.11 -22.45 17.70
CA GLN A 173 -12.59 -22.89 19.01
C GLN A 173 -13.67 -21.94 19.58
N PHE A 174 -13.51 -20.63 19.45
CA PHE A 174 -14.54 -19.67 19.85
C PHE A 174 -15.83 -19.83 19.06
N ARG A 175 -15.75 -20.07 17.75
CA ARG A 175 -16.95 -20.32 16.92
C ARG A 175 -17.63 -21.62 17.31
N ASP A 176 -16.88 -22.69 17.57
CA ASP A 176 -17.44 -23.97 17.97
C ASP A 176 -18.13 -23.89 19.33
N ALA A 177 -17.49 -23.22 20.29
CA ALA A 177 -18.07 -22.95 21.60
C ALA A 177 -19.35 -22.12 21.48
N ALA A 178 -19.34 -21.08 20.62
CA ALA A 178 -20.53 -20.30 20.37
C ALA A 178 -21.65 -21.14 19.74
N ASN A 179 -21.36 -22.01 18.77
CA ASN A 179 -22.37 -22.85 18.12
C ASN A 179 -22.99 -23.90 19.06
N GLN A 180 -22.24 -24.37 20.06
CA GLN A 180 -22.73 -25.34 21.05
C GLN A 180 -23.60 -24.71 22.13
N GLN A 181 -23.47 -23.40 22.34
CA GLN A 181 -24.28 -22.69 23.31
C GLN A 181 -25.71 -22.54 22.78
N ASP A 182 -26.68 -22.96 23.59
CA ASP A 182 -28.09 -22.71 23.32
C ASP A 182 -28.40 -21.22 23.56
N TRP A 183 -28.40 -20.44 22.49
CA TRP A 183 -28.73 -19.01 22.51
C TRP A 183 -30.24 -18.75 22.68
N THR A 184 -31.07 -19.79 22.65
CA THR A 184 -32.53 -19.67 22.55
C THR A 184 -33.25 -19.80 23.89
N GLN A 185 -32.56 -20.15 24.98
CA GLN A 185 -33.19 -20.35 26.29
C GLN A 185 -34.09 -19.20 26.76
N ASN A 186 -33.76 -17.96 26.43
CA ASN A 186 -34.55 -16.76 26.77
C ASN A 186 -35.21 -16.10 25.55
N GLN A 187 -35.27 -16.78 24.41
CA GLN A 187 -35.85 -16.26 23.18
C GLN A 187 -37.17 -16.99 22.87
N ASP A 188 -38.25 -16.24 22.73
CA ASP A 188 -39.52 -16.79 22.24
C ASP A 188 -39.41 -17.05 20.73
N MET A 189 -39.00 -18.27 20.36
CA MET A 189 -38.86 -18.73 18.98
C MET A 189 -40.19 -18.77 18.20
N SER A 190 -41.33 -18.62 18.90
CA SER A 190 -42.63 -18.60 18.25
C SER A 190 -42.95 -17.25 17.62
N VAL A 191 -42.27 -16.15 17.98
CA VAL A 191 -42.51 -14.80 17.44
C VAL A 191 -41.45 -14.43 16.39
N PRO A 192 -41.84 -14.04 15.15
CA PRO A 192 -40.87 -13.62 14.15
C PRO A 192 -40.15 -12.36 14.63
N SER A 193 -38.84 -12.46 14.77
CA SER A 193 -37.99 -11.33 15.13
C SER A 193 -37.94 -10.34 13.96
N ARG A 194 -38.60 -9.20 14.11
CA ARG A 194 -38.40 -8.04 13.22
C ARG A 194 -37.42 -7.10 13.91
N VAL A 195 -36.38 -6.70 13.17
CA VAL A 195 -35.35 -5.75 13.65
C VAL A 195 -35.80 -4.30 13.41
N THR A 196 -36.76 -4.06 12.52
CA THR A 196 -37.24 -2.71 12.20
C THR A 196 -38.75 -2.67 12.09
N CYS A 197 -39.36 -1.65 12.71
CA CYS A 197 -40.78 -1.41 12.60
C CYS A 197 -41.14 -0.85 11.21
N PRO A 198 -42.10 -1.44 10.48
CA PRO A 198 -42.49 -0.96 9.15
C PRO A 198 -43.23 0.39 9.18
N THR A 199 -43.77 0.80 10.33
CA THR A 199 -44.59 2.02 10.46
C THR A 199 -43.76 3.25 10.89
N CYS A 200 -42.79 3.07 11.79
CA CYS A 200 -41.99 4.18 12.32
C CYS A 200 -40.49 4.07 12.06
N ALA A 201 -40.02 3.00 11.40
CA ALA A 201 -38.61 2.70 11.13
C ALA A 201 -37.71 2.57 12.38
N ALA A 202 -38.27 2.56 13.59
CA ALA A 202 -37.52 2.35 14.81
C ALA A 202 -36.94 0.93 14.88
N ASN A 203 -35.76 0.81 15.48
CA ASN A 203 -35.10 -0.47 15.74
C ASN A 203 -35.85 -1.22 16.86
N THR A 204 -36.17 -2.50 16.65
CA THR A 204 -36.98 -3.29 17.57
C THR A 204 -36.21 -4.51 18.07
N THR A 205 -36.26 -4.76 19.37
CA THR A 205 -35.57 -5.89 20.05
C THR A 205 -36.32 -7.22 19.94
N GLY A 206 -37.28 -7.34 19.00
CA GLY A 206 -38.25 -8.43 18.97
C GLY A 206 -39.44 -8.22 19.92
N GLY A 207 -40.50 -9.01 19.75
CA GLY A 207 -41.75 -8.93 20.51
C GLY A 207 -42.99 -8.66 19.64
N ARG A 208 -44.18 -8.74 20.25
CA ARG A 208 -45.47 -8.62 19.53
C ARG A 208 -45.80 -7.18 19.11
N PHE A 209 -45.20 -6.17 19.74
CA PHE A 209 -45.47 -4.74 19.51
C PHE A 209 -44.17 -3.93 19.42
N CYS A 210 -44.19 -2.84 18.66
CA CYS A 210 -43.09 -1.88 18.61
C CYS A 210 -43.07 -1.03 19.89
N GLY A 211 -41.93 -1.01 20.59
CA GLY A 211 -41.76 -0.18 21.80
C GLY A 211 -41.81 1.34 21.55
N SER A 212 -41.59 1.79 20.31
CA SER A 212 -41.57 3.22 19.98
C SER A 212 -42.92 3.77 19.52
N CYS A 213 -43.65 3.04 18.67
CA CYS A 213 -44.93 3.50 18.10
C CYS A 213 -46.14 2.64 18.46
N GLY A 214 -45.95 1.54 19.21
CA GLY A 214 -47.03 0.65 19.64
C GLY A 214 -47.63 -0.26 18.56
N THR A 215 -47.22 -0.12 17.30
CA THR A 215 -47.76 -0.94 16.19
C THR A 215 -47.46 -2.42 16.42
N ALA A 216 -48.46 -3.29 16.15
CA ALA A 216 -48.29 -4.73 16.20
C ALA A 216 -47.27 -5.21 15.15
N LEU A 217 -46.24 -5.90 15.60
CA LEU A 217 -45.19 -6.49 14.76
C LEU A 217 -45.46 -7.96 14.45
N ASP A 218 -46.23 -8.63 15.31
CA ASP A 218 -46.78 -9.95 15.07
C ASP A 218 -48.22 -9.82 14.55
N LEU A 219 -48.41 -10.16 13.28
CA LEU A 219 -49.71 -10.09 12.61
C LEU A 219 -50.56 -11.36 12.84
N ARG A 220 -50.15 -12.26 13.72
CA ARG A 220 -50.95 -13.44 14.04
C ARG A 220 -52.02 -13.12 15.09
N THR A 221 -53.23 -13.58 14.84
CA THR A 221 -54.39 -13.50 15.74
C THR A 221 -54.99 -14.88 15.98
N ASN A 222 -55.90 -15.02 16.94
CA ASN A 222 -56.58 -16.28 17.22
C ASN A 222 -57.94 -16.33 16.52
N CYS A 223 -58.27 -17.47 15.93
CA CYS A 223 -59.54 -17.72 15.27
C CYS A 223 -60.71 -17.56 16.26
N THR A 224 -61.73 -16.78 15.90
CA THR A 224 -62.91 -16.53 16.74
C THR A 224 -63.81 -17.76 16.93
N GLY A 225 -63.63 -18.81 16.13
CA GLY A 225 -64.40 -20.06 16.20
C GLY A 225 -63.72 -21.16 17.00
N CYS A 226 -62.45 -21.45 16.67
CA CYS A 226 -61.72 -22.61 17.22
C CYS A 226 -60.47 -22.24 18.03
N GLY A 227 -60.13 -20.95 18.14
CA GLY A 227 -58.94 -20.48 18.86
C GLY A 227 -57.60 -20.73 18.15
N HIS A 228 -57.59 -21.38 16.98
CA HIS A 228 -56.36 -21.64 16.23
C HIS A 228 -55.69 -20.35 15.74
N GLN A 229 -54.36 -20.29 15.77
CA GLN A 229 -53.61 -19.11 15.37
C GLN A 229 -53.65 -18.94 13.83
N ILE A 230 -54.09 -17.77 13.37
CA ILE A 230 -54.28 -17.40 11.97
C ILE A 230 -53.58 -16.07 11.68
N GLN A 231 -53.30 -15.78 10.42
CA GLN A 231 -52.79 -14.45 10.03
C GLN A 231 -53.94 -13.43 10.09
N ALA A 232 -53.66 -12.22 10.58
CA ALA A 232 -54.62 -11.13 10.60
C ALA A 232 -55.02 -10.77 9.15
N GLY A 233 -56.33 -10.61 8.92
CA GLY A 233 -56.88 -10.32 7.60
C GLY A 233 -57.20 -11.55 6.73
N THR A 234 -57.05 -12.78 7.24
CA THR A 234 -57.53 -13.98 6.51
C THR A 234 -59.06 -14.00 6.51
N ALA A 235 -59.70 -14.18 5.35
CA ALA A 235 -61.17 -14.21 5.26
C ALA A 235 -61.80 -15.43 5.95
N PHE A 236 -61.11 -16.57 5.97
CA PHE A 236 -61.57 -17.82 6.57
C PHE A 236 -60.44 -18.51 7.35
N CYS A 237 -60.78 -19.19 8.44
CA CYS A 237 -59.82 -20.01 9.18
C CYS A 237 -59.54 -21.31 8.41
N SER A 238 -58.25 -21.57 8.14
CA SER A 238 -57.79 -22.81 7.48
C SER A 238 -58.03 -24.09 8.28
N ASN A 239 -58.31 -23.99 9.57
CA ASN A 239 -58.55 -25.14 10.43
C ASN A 239 -60.04 -25.51 10.50
N CYS A 240 -60.92 -24.55 10.81
CA CYS A 240 -62.35 -24.81 11.04
C CYS A 240 -63.28 -24.25 9.96
N GLY A 241 -62.75 -23.58 8.93
CA GLY A 241 -63.54 -23.03 7.81
C GLY A 241 -64.40 -21.80 8.15
N ARG A 242 -64.40 -21.34 9.41
CA ARG A 242 -65.21 -20.20 9.85
C ARG A 242 -64.63 -18.88 9.35
N ALA A 243 -65.50 -17.96 8.92
CA ALA A 243 -65.12 -16.59 8.57
C ALA A 243 -64.51 -15.85 9.79
N GLN A 244 -63.55 -14.95 9.54
CA GLN A 244 -62.77 -14.23 10.57
C GLN A 244 -62.97 -12.73 10.52
#